data_AF-A0A380K2E0-F1
#
_entry.id   AF-A0A380K2E0-F1
#
_cell.length_a   1.000
_cell.length_b   1.000
_cell.length_c   1.000
_cell.angle_alpha   90.00
_cell.angle_beta   90.00
_cell.angle_gamma   90.00
#
_symmetry.space_group_name_H-M   'P 1'
#
loop_
_entity.id
_entity.type
_entity.pdbx_description
1 polymer ?
#
loop_
_entity_poly.entity_id
_entity_poly.type
_entity_poly.pdbx_seq_one_letter_code
_entity_poly.pdbx_strand_id
1 'polypeptide(L)'
;MTLYIIANPHAGNHGAKQVISDIEKHHTSDICTLLTRYKNDELHQVERLLKTFDPEKDKLLIVGGDGTLSKVLYHLPANLPFAYYPVGSGNDFARALGIVPNLEALLASLTNLPKEITVYSYQEGLVLNSLDLGFAAWVVNQAAKNLGCVYAKGEPFFQRLTVLLSLVLKRHEKSSYLNHCSLKQVTVNFPKESLIEIDGEIVSLNEITLSPKNAIFICKRRNNVRTWKSR
;
A
#
# COMPACT_ATOMS: atom_id res chain seq x y z
N MET A 1 -11.12 25.60 -0.63
CA MET A 1 -10.60 24.24 -0.47
C MET A 1 -11.05 23.47 -1.69
N THR A 2 -10.13 23.01 -2.52
CA THR A 2 -10.46 22.13 -3.64
C THR A 2 -10.15 20.69 -3.25
N LEU A 3 -11.07 19.78 -3.54
CA LEU A 3 -10.85 18.34 -3.40
C LEU A 3 -10.32 17.80 -4.72
N TYR A 4 -9.04 17.43 -4.74
CA TYR A 4 -8.43 16.74 -5.86
C TYR A 4 -8.65 15.24 -5.73
N ILE A 5 -9.11 14.62 -6.82
CA ILE A 5 -9.35 13.18 -6.87
C ILE A 5 -8.45 12.57 -7.94
N ILE A 6 -7.52 11.70 -7.55
CA ILE A 6 -6.79 10.84 -8.50
C ILE A 6 -7.43 9.46 -8.48
N ALA A 7 -7.85 8.96 -9.64
CA ALA A 7 -8.53 7.68 -9.71
C ALA A 7 -8.25 6.89 -10.99
N ASN A 8 -8.25 5.57 -10.86
CA ASN A 8 -8.42 4.68 -12.00
C ASN A 8 -9.93 4.43 -12.23
N PRO A 9 -10.52 4.94 -13.32
CA PRO A 9 -11.95 4.84 -13.57
C PRO A 9 -12.46 3.41 -13.77
N HIS A 10 -11.56 2.44 -14.00
CA HIS A 10 -11.90 1.02 -14.18
C HIS A 10 -11.73 0.19 -12.90
N ALA A 11 -11.19 0.78 -11.82
CA ALA A 11 -11.00 0.06 -10.57
C ALA A 11 -12.35 -0.37 -9.96
N GLY A 12 -12.38 -1.59 -9.40
CA GLY A 12 -13.54 -2.08 -8.66
C GLY A 12 -14.76 -2.40 -9.51
N ASN A 13 -14.58 -2.93 -10.73
CA ASN A 13 -15.68 -3.12 -11.69
C ASN A 13 -16.49 -1.83 -11.93
N HIS A 14 -15.79 -0.73 -12.20
CA HIS A 14 -16.34 0.63 -12.34
C HIS A 14 -16.85 1.29 -11.05
N GLY A 15 -16.58 0.70 -9.88
CA GLY A 15 -16.90 1.30 -8.58
C GLY A 15 -16.27 2.68 -8.38
N ALA A 16 -15.07 2.94 -8.93
CA ALA A 16 -14.44 4.26 -8.88
C ALA A 16 -15.32 5.37 -9.48
N LYS A 17 -15.93 5.13 -10.66
CA LYS A 17 -16.80 6.13 -11.31
C LYS A 17 -18.05 6.43 -10.48
N GLN A 18 -18.63 5.42 -9.87
CA GLN A 18 -19.80 5.57 -9.01
C GLN A 18 -19.46 6.43 -7.79
N VAL A 19 -18.36 6.11 -7.10
CA VAL A 19 -17.88 6.86 -5.94
C VAL A 19 -17.59 8.32 -6.30
N ILE A 20 -16.95 8.58 -7.43
CA ILE A 20 -16.66 9.95 -7.90
C ILE A 20 -17.96 10.72 -8.16
N SER A 21 -18.91 10.10 -8.88
CA SER A 21 -20.23 10.70 -9.11
C SER A 21 -20.96 10.99 -7.79
N ASP A 22 -20.85 10.11 -6.79
CA ASP A 22 -21.47 10.31 -5.49
C ASP A 22 -20.79 11.44 -4.71
N ILE A 23 -19.47 11.59 -4.81
CA ILE A 23 -18.74 12.74 -4.25
C ILE A 23 -19.20 14.03 -4.92
N GLU A 24 -19.25 14.06 -6.25
CA GLU A 24 -19.66 15.24 -7.03
C GLU A 24 -21.09 15.70 -6.71
N LYS A 25 -21.99 14.77 -6.37
CA LYS A 25 -23.37 15.09 -5.96
C LYS A 25 -23.49 15.65 -4.55
N HIS A 26 -22.66 15.19 -3.61
CA HIS A 26 -22.86 15.46 -2.18
C HIS A 26 -21.81 16.42 -1.59
N HIS A 27 -20.71 16.68 -2.30
CA HIS A 27 -19.68 17.58 -1.84
C HIS A 27 -19.94 19.01 -2.31
N THR A 28 -19.83 19.96 -1.39
CA THR A 28 -20.18 21.36 -1.63
C THR A 28 -19.01 22.23 -2.08
N SER A 29 -17.78 21.70 -2.05
CA SER A 29 -16.56 22.42 -2.46
C SER A 29 -16.14 22.05 -3.88
N ASP A 30 -15.28 22.87 -4.48
CA ASP A 30 -14.72 22.61 -5.81
C ASP A 30 -14.03 21.25 -5.87
N ILE A 31 -14.27 20.50 -6.95
CA ILE A 31 -13.66 19.19 -7.19
C ILE A 31 -12.82 19.26 -8.46
N CYS A 32 -11.60 18.72 -8.39
CA CYS A 32 -10.75 18.49 -9.55
C CYS A 32 -10.46 17.00 -9.72
N THR A 33 -11.11 16.37 -10.70
CA THR A 33 -10.96 14.93 -10.96
C THR A 33 -9.87 14.68 -12.02
N LEU A 34 -8.86 13.88 -11.64
CA LEU A 34 -7.70 13.50 -12.43
C LEU A 34 -7.72 11.98 -12.67
N LEU A 35 -8.36 11.59 -13.78
CA LEU A 35 -8.52 10.17 -14.14
C LEU A 35 -7.32 9.65 -14.92
N THR A 36 -6.80 8.48 -14.53
CA THR A 36 -5.81 7.76 -15.34
C THR A 36 -6.46 7.25 -16.63
N ARG A 37 -5.74 7.33 -17.75
CA ARG A 37 -6.25 6.96 -19.08
C ARG A 37 -5.69 5.65 -19.61
N TYR A 38 -4.49 5.29 -19.20
CA TYR A 38 -3.78 4.08 -19.63
C TYR A 38 -2.92 3.55 -18.49
N LYS A 39 -2.32 2.36 -18.69
CA LYS A 39 -1.46 1.72 -17.70
C LYS A 39 -0.30 2.66 -17.34
N ASN A 40 -0.11 2.93 -16.05
CA ASN A 40 0.97 3.76 -15.51
C ASN A 40 0.84 5.27 -15.81
N ASP A 41 -0.37 5.78 -16.06
CA ASP A 41 -0.66 7.23 -16.23
C ASP A 41 -0.67 7.99 -14.88
N GLU A 42 -0.49 7.32 -13.74
CA GLU A 42 -0.50 7.93 -12.41
C GLU A 42 0.55 9.04 -12.25
N LEU A 43 1.74 8.87 -12.82
CA LEU A 43 2.79 9.92 -12.84
C LEU A 43 2.23 11.21 -13.45
N HIS A 44 1.60 11.12 -14.61
CA HIS A 44 1.07 12.29 -15.30
C HIS A 44 -0.05 12.97 -14.51
N GLN A 45 -0.90 12.19 -13.83
CA GLN A 45 -1.94 12.76 -12.96
C GLN A 45 -1.34 13.44 -11.72
N VAL A 46 -0.30 12.88 -11.12
CA VAL A 46 0.42 13.53 -10.02
C VAL A 46 1.12 14.81 -10.49
N GLU A 47 1.76 14.81 -11.66
CA GLU A 47 2.36 16.04 -12.21
C GLU A 47 1.31 17.14 -12.47
N ARG A 48 0.11 16.76 -12.93
CA ARG A 48 -1.00 17.70 -13.11
C ARG A 48 -1.51 18.25 -11.78
N LEU A 49 -1.63 17.40 -10.76
CA LEU A 49 -1.97 17.80 -9.39
C LEU A 49 -0.98 18.86 -8.89
N LEU A 50 0.32 18.56 -8.95
CA LEU A 50 1.37 19.40 -8.37
C LEU A 50 1.49 20.80 -8.99
N LYS A 51 0.93 21.02 -10.19
CA LYS A 51 0.93 22.35 -10.84
C LYS A 51 -0.01 23.34 -10.16
N THR A 52 -1.06 22.88 -9.49
CA THR A 52 -2.14 23.74 -8.97
C THR A 52 -2.51 23.47 -7.53
N PHE A 53 -2.00 22.40 -6.92
CA PHE A 53 -2.32 22.00 -5.56
C PHE A 53 -1.69 22.94 -4.51
N ASP A 54 -2.52 23.51 -3.63
CA ASP A 54 -2.10 24.27 -2.45
C ASP A 54 -2.14 23.37 -1.20
N PRO A 55 -1.00 22.94 -0.65
CA PRO A 55 -0.95 22.00 0.48
C PRO A 55 -1.65 22.47 1.75
N GLU A 56 -1.80 23.78 1.94
CA GLU A 56 -2.44 24.36 3.12
C GLU A 56 -3.97 24.38 3.02
N LYS A 57 -4.51 24.35 1.79
CA LYS A 57 -5.94 24.54 1.53
C LYS A 57 -6.63 23.36 0.87
N ASP A 58 -5.90 22.58 0.08
CA ASP A 58 -6.46 21.54 -0.76
C ASP A 58 -6.32 20.17 -0.11
N LYS A 59 -7.14 19.23 -0.60
CA LYS A 59 -7.15 17.84 -0.13
C LYS A 59 -6.99 16.91 -1.31
N LEU A 60 -6.14 15.90 -1.16
CA LEU A 60 -5.99 14.83 -2.14
C LEU A 60 -6.74 13.58 -1.66
N LEU A 61 -7.62 13.08 -2.51
CA LEU A 61 -8.27 11.78 -2.36
C LEU A 61 -7.84 10.85 -3.49
N ILE A 62 -7.31 9.69 -3.14
CA ILE A 62 -7.01 8.62 -4.08
C ILE A 62 -8.17 7.63 -4.06
N VAL A 63 -8.78 7.36 -5.22
CA VAL A 63 -9.87 6.38 -5.36
C VAL A 63 -9.40 5.26 -6.28
N GLY A 64 -9.28 4.05 -5.74
CA GLY A 64 -8.73 2.93 -6.51
C GLY A 64 -8.57 1.66 -5.69
N GLY A 65 -7.83 0.70 -6.25
CA GLY A 65 -7.27 -0.41 -5.48
C GLY A 65 -5.82 -0.12 -5.08
N ASP A 66 -5.18 -1.11 -4.46
CA ASP A 66 -3.80 -0.99 -3.98
C ASP A 66 -2.80 -0.67 -5.10
N GLY A 67 -2.99 -1.22 -6.31
CA GLY A 67 -2.14 -0.88 -7.46
C GLY A 67 -2.25 0.58 -7.92
N THR A 68 -3.41 1.22 -7.77
CA THR A 68 -3.55 2.67 -8.03
C THR A 68 -2.90 3.46 -6.90
N LEU A 69 -3.13 3.05 -5.65
CA LEU A 69 -2.54 3.68 -4.48
C LEU A 69 -1.01 3.66 -4.54
N SER A 70 -0.38 2.51 -4.81
CA SER A 70 1.07 2.35 -4.83
C SER A 70 1.72 3.24 -5.89
N LYS A 71 1.14 3.29 -7.10
CA LYS A 71 1.64 4.12 -8.21
C LYS A 71 1.51 5.60 -7.94
N VAL A 72 0.38 6.05 -7.38
CA VAL A 72 0.23 7.45 -6.98
C VAL A 72 1.24 7.79 -5.88
N LEU A 73 1.34 6.98 -4.82
CA LEU A 73 2.26 7.23 -3.71
C LEU A 73 3.72 7.16 -4.13
N TYR A 74 4.08 6.37 -5.15
CA TYR A 74 5.44 6.32 -5.68
C TYR A 74 5.87 7.70 -6.21
N HIS A 75 4.99 8.40 -6.92
CA HIS A 75 5.24 9.72 -7.49
C HIS A 75 4.88 10.90 -6.57
N LEU A 76 4.05 10.68 -5.55
CA LEU A 76 3.63 11.73 -4.63
C LEU A 76 4.79 12.19 -3.72
N PRO A 77 5.00 13.51 -3.54
CA PRO A 77 5.92 14.04 -2.53
C PRO A 77 5.54 13.59 -1.12
N ALA A 78 6.54 13.23 -0.31
CA ALA A 78 6.36 12.65 1.02
C ALA A 78 5.61 13.58 2.00
N ASN A 79 5.66 14.89 1.77
CA ASN A 79 5.02 15.90 2.61
C ASN A 79 3.57 16.20 2.23
N LEU A 80 3.03 15.63 1.14
CA LEU A 80 1.65 15.86 0.74
C LEU A 80 0.70 14.85 1.40
N PRO A 81 -0.28 15.32 2.19
CA PRO A 81 -1.29 14.45 2.77
C PRO A 81 -2.22 13.88 1.71
N PHE A 82 -2.57 12.59 1.84
CA PHE A 82 -3.56 11.94 1.00
C PHE A 82 -4.60 11.21 1.86
N ALA A 83 -5.83 11.14 1.36
CA ALA A 83 -6.87 10.22 1.80
C ALA A 83 -7.04 9.11 0.76
N TYR A 84 -7.62 7.97 1.17
CA TYR A 84 -7.78 6.80 0.29
C TYR A 84 -9.19 6.24 0.41
N TYR A 85 -9.86 6.05 -0.73
CA TYR A 85 -11.11 5.30 -0.85
C TYR A 85 -10.87 3.99 -1.61
N PRO A 86 -10.90 2.84 -0.91
CA PRO A 86 -10.66 1.54 -1.52
C PRO A 86 -11.88 1.06 -2.32
N VAL A 87 -11.70 0.85 -3.62
CA VAL A 87 -12.71 0.24 -4.53
C VAL A 87 -12.22 -1.06 -5.17
N GLY A 88 -10.96 -1.46 -5.00
CA GLY A 88 -10.43 -2.69 -5.59
C GLY A 88 -11.01 -3.98 -4.99
N SER A 89 -10.63 -5.13 -5.54
CA SER A 89 -11.02 -6.46 -5.04
C SER A 89 -10.16 -6.92 -3.84
N GLY A 90 -8.86 -6.61 -3.87
CA GLY A 90 -7.90 -6.85 -2.78
C GLY A 90 -8.03 -5.79 -1.69
N ASN A 91 -7.47 -4.60 -1.90
CA ASN A 91 -7.42 -3.54 -0.88
C ASN A 91 -6.81 -4.03 0.45
N ASP A 92 -5.71 -4.78 0.38
CA ASP A 92 -4.98 -5.28 1.53
C ASP A 92 -4.45 -4.15 2.40
N PHE A 93 -4.06 -3.03 1.79
CA PHE A 93 -3.71 -1.81 2.54
C PHE A 93 -4.88 -1.32 3.39
N ALA A 94 -6.09 -1.27 2.82
CA ALA A 94 -7.29 -0.86 3.54
C ALA A 94 -7.63 -1.84 4.67
N ARG A 95 -7.54 -3.16 4.41
CA ARG A 95 -7.80 -4.21 5.40
C ARG A 95 -6.81 -4.13 6.56
N ALA A 96 -5.52 -3.95 6.28
CA ALA A 96 -4.47 -3.83 7.29
C ALA A 96 -4.70 -2.64 8.23
N LEU A 97 -5.21 -1.52 7.69
CA LEU A 97 -5.55 -0.33 8.47
C LEU A 97 -6.95 -0.36 9.09
N GLY A 98 -7.77 -1.38 8.77
CA GLY A 98 -9.15 -1.48 9.21
C GLY A 98 -10.06 -0.40 8.62
N ILE A 99 -9.75 0.05 7.39
CA ILE A 99 -10.55 1.02 6.65
C ILE A 99 -11.76 0.30 6.06
N VAL A 100 -12.95 0.73 6.48
CA VAL A 100 -14.22 0.29 5.90
C VAL A 100 -14.65 1.34 4.87
N PRO A 101 -14.96 0.96 3.62
CA PRO A 101 -15.43 1.90 2.61
C PRO A 101 -16.73 2.57 3.06
N ASN A 102 -16.64 3.83 3.48
CA ASN A 102 -17.78 4.65 3.86
C ASN A 102 -17.47 6.09 3.44
N LEU A 103 -18.24 6.60 2.48
CA LEU A 103 -17.92 7.86 1.82
C LEU A 103 -18.10 9.05 2.76
N GLU A 104 -19.20 9.10 3.51
CA GLU A 104 -19.46 10.15 4.48
C GLU A 104 -18.36 10.23 5.54
N ALA A 105 -17.97 9.08 6.09
CA ALA A 105 -16.92 9.00 7.09
C ALA A 105 -15.54 9.39 6.53
N LEU A 106 -15.26 9.07 5.26
CA LEU A 106 -14.05 9.51 4.57
C LEU A 106 -14.06 11.03 4.40
N LEU A 107 -15.13 11.60 3.85
CA LEU A 107 -15.24 13.05 3.62
C LEU A 107 -15.13 13.82 4.92
N ALA A 108 -15.77 13.35 6.00
CA ALA A 108 -15.61 13.91 7.33
C ALA A 108 -14.18 13.79 7.87
N SER A 109 -13.41 12.78 7.44
CA SER A 109 -12.03 12.60 7.87
C SER A 109 -11.02 13.51 7.18
N LEU A 110 -11.38 14.18 6.08
CA LEU A 110 -10.47 15.07 5.32
C LEU A 110 -9.96 16.26 6.14
N THR A 111 -10.66 16.61 7.21
CA THR A 111 -10.29 17.67 8.16
C THR A 111 -9.48 17.16 9.35
N ASN A 112 -9.28 15.84 9.47
CA ASN A 112 -8.49 15.27 10.56
C ASN A 112 -7.00 15.61 10.40
N LEU A 113 -6.30 15.60 11.54
CA LEU A 113 -4.84 15.67 11.54
C LEU A 113 -4.27 14.46 10.78
N PRO A 114 -3.38 14.70 9.79
CA PRO A 114 -2.73 13.63 9.06
C PRO A 114 -1.81 12.80 9.98
N LYS A 115 -1.54 11.56 9.58
CA LYS A 115 -0.61 10.66 10.25
C LYS A 115 0.48 10.21 9.31
N GLU A 116 1.70 10.19 9.80
CA GLU A 116 2.81 9.62 9.07
C GLU A 116 2.69 8.09 9.03
N ILE A 117 2.90 7.53 7.85
CA ILE A 117 3.04 6.10 7.60
C ILE A 117 4.36 5.87 6.87
N THR A 118 4.89 4.66 7.01
CA THR A 118 6.08 4.22 6.27
C THR A 118 5.65 3.22 5.21
N VAL A 119 6.07 3.48 3.98
CA VAL A 119 5.98 2.56 2.84
C VAL A 119 7.39 2.29 2.33
N TYR A 120 7.60 1.30 1.46
CA TYR A 120 8.94 0.98 0.94
C TYR A 120 8.99 1.23 -0.56
N SER A 121 9.92 2.06 -1.01
CA SER A 121 10.19 2.25 -2.43
C SER A 121 11.32 1.35 -2.91
N TYR A 122 11.24 0.92 -4.16
CA TYR A 122 12.32 0.29 -4.90
C TYR A 122 12.54 1.00 -6.24
N GLN A 123 13.47 0.49 -7.05
CA GLN A 123 13.93 1.11 -8.29
C GLN A 123 12.79 1.53 -9.23
N GLU A 124 11.74 0.72 -9.35
CA GLU A 124 10.67 0.92 -10.34
C GLU A 124 9.28 1.17 -9.72
N GLY A 125 9.18 1.20 -8.39
CA GLY A 125 7.88 1.33 -7.75
C GLY A 125 7.90 1.34 -6.23
N LEU A 126 6.76 0.94 -5.66
CA LEU A 126 6.49 0.99 -4.23
C LEU A 126 5.84 -0.31 -3.78
N VAL A 127 6.30 -0.82 -2.64
CA VAL A 127 5.76 -1.96 -1.89
C VAL A 127 4.90 -1.40 -0.76
N LEU A 128 3.59 -1.65 -0.84
CA LEU A 128 2.62 -1.24 0.17
C LEU A 128 2.48 -2.29 1.28
N ASN A 129 2.40 -3.57 0.91
CA ASN A 129 2.01 -4.65 1.81
C ASN A 129 3.10 -5.71 1.91
N SER A 130 3.47 -6.35 0.80
CA SER A 130 4.43 -7.47 0.82
C SER A 130 5.30 -7.55 -0.43
N LEU A 131 6.50 -8.10 -0.21
CA LEU A 131 7.39 -8.58 -1.24
C LEU A 131 7.68 -10.04 -0.91
N ASP A 132 7.27 -10.93 -1.81
CA ASP A 132 7.34 -12.37 -1.64
C ASP A 132 8.24 -13.01 -2.71
N LEU A 133 8.99 -14.03 -2.29
CA LEU A 133 10.00 -14.71 -3.11
C LEU A 133 9.84 -16.22 -3.01
N GLY A 134 9.74 -16.88 -4.16
CA GLY A 134 9.57 -18.34 -4.21
C GLY A 134 8.18 -18.80 -3.76
N PHE A 135 8.09 -19.94 -3.09
CA PHE A 135 6.81 -20.63 -2.79
C PHE A 135 6.01 -20.01 -1.62
N ALA A 136 6.52 -18.98 -0.96
CA ALA A 136 5.94 -18.47 0.28
C ALA A 136 5.42 -17.03 0.11
N ALA A 137 4.18 -16.89 -0.38
CA ALA A 137 3.35 -15.69 -0.24
C ALA A 137 2.23 -15.92 0.80
N TRP A 138 2.53 -16.60 1.90
CA TRP A 138 1.57 -16.77 2.98
C TRP A 138 2.28 -16.79 4.32
N VAL A 139 1.70 -16.07 5.28
CA VAL A 139 2.05 -15.99 6.70
C VAL A 139 3.00 -14.83 7.09
N VAL A 140 2.44 -13.62 7.11
CA VAL A 140 2.80 -12.60 8.11
C VAL A 140 1.51 -11.93 8.58
N ASN A 141 1.25 -11.94 9.90
CA ASN A 141 0.10 -11.30 10.53
C ASN A 141 0.54 -10.36 11.65
N GLN A 142 1.43 -9.41 11.36
CA GLN A 142 1.75 -8.31 12.26
C GLN A 142 2.12 -7.05 11.48
N ALA A 143 1.45 -5.94 11.80
CA ALA A 143 1.86 -4.61 11.33
C ALA A 143 3.05 -4.14 12.18
N ALA A 144 4.25 -4.10 11.58
CA ALA A 144 5.46 -3.56 12.20
C ALA A 144 5.78 -2.16 11.64
N LYS A 145 6.47 -1.32 12.42
CA LYS A 145 6.96 -0.01 11.94
C LYS A 145 8.15 -0.13 10.96
N ASN A 146 8.80 -1.28 10.96
CA ASN A 146 9.99 -1.59 10.19
C ASN A 146 9.69 -2.76 9.24
N LEU A 147 10.54 -2.97 8.25
CA LEU A 147 10.42 -4.09 7.33
C LEU A 147 10.62 -5.40 8.11
N GLY A 148 9.55 -6.19 8.21
CA GLY A 148 9.63 -7.56 8.72
C GLY A 148 10.18 -8.46 7.62
N CYS A 149 11.36 -9.01 7.83
CA CYS A 149 11.96 -9.97 6.90
C CYS A 149 11.90 -11.36 7.54
N VAL A 150 11.31 -12.30 6.81
CA VAL A 150 11.28 -13.72 7.16
C VAL A 150 12.01 -14.49 6.06
N TYR A 151 13.02 -15.25 6.43
CA TYR A 151 13.76 -16.06 5.47
C TYR A 151 14.17 -17.42 6.05
N ALA A 152 14.26 -18.42 5.18
CA ALA A 152 14.77 -19.75 5.51
C ALA A 152 15.94 -20.10 4.60
N LYS A 153 17.01 -20.65 5.18
CA LYS A 153 18.10 -21.27 4.43
C LYS A 153 17.83 -22.77 4.35
N GLY A 154 17.10 -23.20 3.32
CA GLY A 154 16.85 -24.62 3.08
C GLY A 154 17.86 -25.19 2.10
N GLU A 155 19.08 -25.50 2.53
CA GLU A 155 20.10 -26.08 1.62
C GLU A 155 19.72 -27.50 1.18
N PRO A 156 19.44 -28.46 2.10
CA PRO A 156 18.96 -29.80 1.75
C PRO A 156 17.43 -29.87 1.56
N PHE A 157 16.97 -30.80 0.73
CA PHE A 157 15.55 -31.04 0.45
C PHE A 157 14.70 -31.22 1.73
N PHE A 158 15.18 -31.98 2.72
CA PHE A 158 14.44 -32.19 3.97
C PHE A 158 14.27 -30.91 4.81
N GLN A 159 15.21 -29.97 4.74
CA GLN A 159 15.06 -28.67 5.38
C GLN A 159 14.01 -27.83 4.64
N ARG A 160 13.98 -27.87 3.31
CA ARG A 160 12.92 -27.22 2.51
C ARG A 160 11.54 -27.80 2.84
N LEU A 161 11.44 -29.11 2.96
CA LEU A 161 10.19 -29.80 3.34
C LEU A 161 9.73 -29.43 4.75
N THR A 162 10.65 -29.39 5.72
CA THR A 162 10.32 -28.99 7.10
C THR A 162 9.93 -27.51 7.21
N VAL A 163 10.59 -26.62 6.46
CA VAL A 163 10.18 -25.21 6.32
C VAL A 163 8.76 -25.13 5.76
N LEU A 164 8.49 -25.82 4.65
CA LEU A 164 7.16 -25.87 4.02
C LEU A 164 6.10 -26.38 5.01
N LEU A 165 6.36 -27.49 5.69
CA LEU A 165 5.45 -28.04 6.70
C LEU A 165 5.25 -27.07 7.86
N SER A 166 6.29 -26.34 8.29
CA SER A 166 6.16 -25.35 9.35
C SER A 166 5.26 -24.16 8.96
N LEU A 167 5.28 -23.75 7.69
CA LEU A 167 4.40 -22.72 7.14
C LEU A 167 2.96 -23.23 7.03
N VAL A 168 2.76 -24.41 6.44
CA VAL A 168 1.42 -25.05 6.29
C VAL A 168 0.76 -25.31 7.64
N LEU A 169 1.54 -25.77 8.63
CA LEU A 169 1.06 -26.02 9.99
C LEU A 169 1.00 -24.75 10.87
N LYS A 170 1.29 -23.57 10.30
CA LYS A 170 1.36 -22.27 11.01
C LYS A 170 2.28 -22.25 12.24
N ARG A 171 3.30 -23.11 12.27
CA ARG A 171 4.32 -23.19 13.35
C ARG A 171 5.61 -22.43 13.05
N HIS A 172 5.57 -21.57 12.04
CA HIS A 172 6.68 -20.76 11.55
C HIS A 172 7.44 -19.98 12.64
N GLU A 173 6.75 -19.36 13.59
CA GLU A 173 7.39 -18.60 14.69
C GLU A 173 8.26 -19.45 15.64
N LYS A 174 8.03 -20.76 15.68
CA LYS A 174 8.79 -21.70 16.54
C LYS A 174 9.81 -22.50 15.74
N SER A 175 9.92 -22.27 14.44
CA SER A 175 10.82 -23.03 13.56
C SER A 175 12.24 -22.49 13.70
N SER A 176 13.19 -23.36 14.03
CA SER A 176 14.62 -23.02 14.01
C SER A 176 15.17 -22.79 12.59
N TYR A 177 14.36 -23.07 11.56
CA TYR A 177 14.73 -22.90 10.16
C TYR A 177 14.24 -21.58 9.57
N LEU A 178 13.37 -20.84 10.29
CA LEU A 178 12.87 -19.54 9.87
C LEU A 178 13.48 -18.46 10.75
N ASN A 179 14.15 -17.51 10.09
CA ASN A 179 14.76 -16.36 10.74
C ASN A 179 13.82 -15.18 10.57
N HIS A 180 13.63 -14.44 11.65
CA HIS A 180 12.86 -13.20 11.67
C HIS A 180 13.80 -12.05 12.00
N CYS A 181 13.86 -11.04 11.16
CA CYS A 181 14.59 -9.81 11.46
C CYS A 181 13.79 -8.57 11.07
N SER A 182 14.14 -7.46 11.71
CA SER A 182 13.55 -6.15 11.44
C SER A 182 14.62 -5.27 10.81
N LEU A 183 14.38 -4.79 9.60
CA LEU A 183 15.35 -4.03 8.82
C LEU A 183 14.81 -2.62 8.51
N LYS A 184 15.72 -1.65 8.40
CA LYS A 184 15.41 -0.29 7.91
C LYS A 184 15.43 -0.22 6.40
N GLN A 185 16.44 -0.85 5.79
CA GLN A 185 16.66 -0.94 4.36
C GLN A 185 17.22 -2.33 4.08
N VAL A 186 16.85 -2.93 2.95
CA VAL A 186 17.42 -4.21 2.52
C VAL A 186 17.67 -4.18 1.02
N THR A 187 18.80 -4.75 0.61
CA THR A 187 19.06 -5.06 -0.80
C THR A 187 19.11 -6.57 -0.93
N VAL A 188 18.33 -7.10 -1.86
CA VAL A 188 18.27 -8.53 -2.15
C VAL A 188 18.69 -8.74 -3.60
N ASN A 189 19.70 -9.58 -3.78
CA ASN A 189 20.18 -10.00 -5.10
C ASN A 189 19.56 -11.33 -5.46
N PHE A 190 19.07 -11.43 -6.70
CA PHE A 190 18.35 -12.58 -7.20
C PHE A 190 19.15 -13.30 -8.29
N PRO A 191 19.07 -14.64 -8.34
CA PRO A 191 19.43 -15.38 -9.55
C PRO A 191 18.62 -14.85 -10.75
N LYS A 192 19.22 -14.91 -11.95
CA LYS A 192 18.52 -14.59 -13.20
C LYS A 192 17.21 -15.39 -13.29
N GLU A 193 16.17 -14.74 -13.80
CA GLU A 193 14.83 -15.34 -14.01
C GLU A 193 14.04 -15.65 -12.72
N SER A 194 14.42 -15.05 -11.58
CA SER A 194 13.61 -15.15 -10.37
C SER A 194 12.25 -14.47 -10.56
N LEU A 195 11.18 -15.17 -10.16
CA LEU A 195 9.84 -14.62 -10.06
C LEU A 195 9.68 -13.96 -8.69
N ILE A 196 9.40 -12.67 -8.69
CA ILE A 196 9.21 -11.85 -7.49
C ILE A 196 7.76 -11.40 -7.50
N GLU A 197 7.06 -11.58 -6.39
CA GLU A 197 5.69 -11.07 -6.23
C GLU A 197 5.75 -9.82 -5.34
N ILE A 198 5.25 -8.70 -5.86
CA ILE A 198 5.13 -7.44 -5.12
C ILE A 198 3.66 -7.04 -5.11
N ASP A 199 3.05 -6.97 -3.94
CA ASP A 199 1.63 -6.60 -3.77
C ASP A 199 0.67 -7.36 -4.73
N GLY A 200 0.97 -8.63 -5.02
CA GLY A 200 0.19 -9.48 -5.92
C GLY A 200 0.53 -9.37 -7.41
N GLU A 201 1.49 -8.52 -7.81
CA GLU A 201 2.01 -8.43 -9.18
C GLU A 201 3.35 -9.16 -9.32
N ILE A 202 3.50 -9.97 -10.36
CA ILE A 202 4.76 -10.66 -10.66
C ILE A 202 5.68 -9.70 -11.44
N VAL A 203 6.87 -9.48 -10.90
CA VAL A 203 7.95 -8.70 -11.52
C VAL A 203 9.20 -9.56 -11.72
N SER A 204 10.01 -9.23 -12.73
CA SER A 204 11.27 -9.89 -13.00
C SER A 204 12.40 -8.88 -12.80
N LEU A 205 13.13 -9.02 -11.69
CA LEU A 205 14.25 -8.15 -11.31
C LEU A 205 15.43 -9.02 -10.86
N ASN A 206 16.65 -8.54 -11.10
CA ASN A 206 17.86 -9.23 -10.62
C ASN A 206 18.33 -8.69 -9.25
N GLU A 207 17.85 -7.51 -8.86
CA GLU A 207 18.15 -6.88 -7.58
C GLU A 207 16.95 -6.04 -7.17
N ILE A 208 16.64 -5.99 -5.88
CA ILE A 208 15.70 -5.02 -5.32
C ILE A 208 16.28 -4.39 -4.06
N THR A 209 16.21 -3.06 -4.00
CA THR A 209 16.61 -2.29 -2.81
C THR A 209 15.39 -1.61 -2.23
N LEU A 210 14.88 -2.15 -1.13
CA LEU A 210 13.76 -1.59 -0.40
C LEU A 210 14.26 -0.50 0.54
N SER A 211 13.84 0.74 0.28
CA SER A 211 14.17 1.91 1.09
C SER A 211 12.91 2.50 1.70
N PRO A 212 12.94 2.92 2.97
CA PRO A 212 11.77 3.48 3.63
C PRO A 212 11.44 4.84 3.00
N LYS A 213 10.18 5.03 2.66
CA LYS A 213 9.61 6.28 2.18
C LYS A 213 8.47 6.68 3.13
N ASN A 214 8.53 7.91 3.64
CA ASN A 214 7.44 8.43 4.46
C ASN A 214 6.31 8.90 3.56
N ALA A 215 5.07 8.71 4.02
CA ALA A 215 3.88 9.26 3.40
C ALA A 215 2.93 9.77 4.47
N ILE A 216 2.14 10.78 4.14
CA ILE A 216 1.23 11.42 5.10
C ILE A 216 -0.20 11.00 4.77
N PHE A 217 -0.80 10.21 5.65
CA PHE A 217 -2.11 9.61 5.45
C PHE A 217 -3.18 10.26 6.33
N ILE A 218 -4.27 10.71 5.71
CA ILE A 218 -5.46 11.22 6.37
C ILE A 218 -6.46 10.08 6.49
N CYS A 219 -6.85 9.76 7.71
CA CYS A 219 -7.82 8.69 7.97
C CYS A 219 -8.77 9.03 9.11
N LYS A 220 -9.85 8.25 9.21
CA LYS A 220 -10.78 8.34 10.33
C LYS A 220 -10.04 8.11 11.65
N ARG A 221 -10.26 8.99 12.63
CA ARG A 221 -9.78 8.78 14.00
C ARG A 221 -10.45 7.51 14.53
N ARG A 222 -9.65 6.47 14.84
CA ARG A 222 -10.15 5.28 15.54
C ARG A 222 -10.65 5.74 16.91
N ASN A 223 -11.97 5.79 17.10
CA ASN A 223 -12.58 5.82 18.43
C ASN A 223 -12.41 4.45 19.06
N ASN A 224 -11.17 4.12 19.45
CA ASN A 224 -10.87 3.17 20.51
C ASN A 224 -9.36 3.13 20.75
N VAL A 225 -8.99 3.62 21.92
CA VAL A 225 -7.77 3.25 22.62
C VAL A 225 -7.86 1.76 22.90
N ARG A 226 -7.35 0.93 21.99
CA ARG A 226 -6.73 -0.33 22.38
C ARG A 226 -5.26 -0.19 22.06
N THR A 227 -4.50 -0.01 23.12
CA THR A 227 -3.06 -0.17 23.14
C THR A 227 -2.69 -1.38 22.29
N TRP A 228 -1.84 -1.17 21.28
CA TRP A 228 -1.12 -2.25 20.63
C TRP A 228 -0.16 -2.82 21.68
N LYS A 229 -0.68 -3.71 22.53
CA LYS A 229 0.14 -4.55 23.38
C LYS A 229 0.64 -5.68 22.50
N SER A 230 1.93 -5.66 22.22
CA SER A 230 2.71 -6.82 21.86
C SER A 230 2.32 -8.00 22.77
N ARG A 231 1.89 -9.10 22.16
CA ARG A 231 1.98 -10.43 22.75
C ARG A 231 2.83 -11.27 21.84
#